data_AF-A0A1Y2TEM0-F1
#
_entry.id   AF-A0A1Y2TEM0-F1
#
_cell.length_a   1.000
_cell.length_b   1.000
_cell.length_c   1.000
_cell.angle_alpha   90.00
_cell.angle_beta   90.00
_cell.angle_gamma   90.00
#
_symmetry.space_group_name_H-M   'P 1'
#
loop_
_entity.id
_entity.type
_entity.pdbx_description
1 polymer ?
#
loop_
_entity_poly.entity_id
_entity_poly.type
_entity_poly.pdbx_seq_one_letter_code
_entity_poly.pdbx_strand_id
1 'polypeptide(L)'
;MARIRLGLYDSAISDCHESLKLSGGNLKAYFILSQCQLAIKDFDGALQSALQAHRLCVETNDKSLGPVTNQVLRCKKERWEDMEKRRIREGQELENEVIAIMERERDEMLATCDNDLDKNQVIEEWNHKIDVLRATFEKSRAASEKKREVPDWAIDEITFGIMVDPVVVSDSQLTREILN
;
A
#
# COMPACT_ATOMS: atom_id res chain seq x y z
N MET A 1 13.11 23.00 -7.25
CA MET A 1 13.58 22.76 -5.87
C MET A 1 13.02 23.75 -4.85
N ALA A 2 13.01 25.07 -5.08
CA ALA A 2 12.44 26.03 -4.13
C ALA A 2 10.95 25.79 -3.82
N ARG A 3 10.13 25.53 -4.85
CA ARG A 3 8.68 25.27 -4.70
C ARG A 3 8.35 24.03 -3.86
N ILE A 4 9.14 22.96 -3.95
CA ILE A 4 8.97 21.74 -3.14
C ILE A 4 9.17 22.04 -1.65
N ARG A 5 10.23 22.80 -1.31
CA ARG A 5 10.51 23.21 0.08
C ARG A 5 9.44 24.15 0.65
N LEU A 6 8.71 24.84 -0.23
CA LEU A 6 7.59 25.72 0.11
C LEU A 6 6.24 25.00 0.10
N GLY A 7 6.19 23.69 -0.19
CA GLY A 7 4.94 22.91 -0.22
C GLY A 7 4.05 23.18 -1.44
N LEU A 8 4.54 23.89 -2.45
CA LEU A 8 3.79 24.22 -3.68
C LEU A 8 3.95 23.10 -4.72
N TYR A 9 3.33 21.94 -4.43
CA TYR A 9 3.52 20.72 -5.22
C TYR A 9 2.84 20.79 -6.60
N ASP A 10 1.62 21.31 -6.71
CA ASP A 10 0.89 21.38 -7.99
C ASP A 10 1.63 22.25 -9.03
N SER A 11 2.12 23.41 -8.60
CA SER A 11 2.93 24.29 -9.45
C SER A 11 4.24 23.61 -9.87
N ALA A 12 4.89 22.91 -8.94
CA ALA A 12 6.12 22.17 -9.23
C ALA A 12 5.90 21.03 -10.23
N ILE A 13 4.76 20.34 -10.17
CA ILE A 13 4.37 19.31 -11.15
C ILE A 13 4.22 19.95 -12.54
N SER A 14 3.49 21.07 -12.63
CA SER A 14 3.31 21.78 -13.91
C SER A 14 4.66 22.20 -14.52
N ASP A 15 5.59 22.72 -13.70
CA ASP A 15 6.92 23.09 -14.17
C ASP A 15 7.70 21.88 -14.67
N CYS A 16 7.63 20.74 -13.96
CA CYS A 16 8.29 19.51 -14.37
C CYS A 16 7.72 18.98 -15.70
N HIS A 17 6.40 19.04 -15.89
CA HIS A 17 5.75 18.64 -17.14
C HIS A 17 6.20 19.54 -18.30
N GLU A 18 6.27 20.84 -18.09
CA GLU A 18 6.75 21.79 -19.10
C GLU A 18 8.23 21.52 -19.44
N SER A 19 9.06 21.26 -18.43
CA SER A 19 10.46 20.88 -18.62
C SER A 19 10.60 19.57 -19.41
N LEU A 20 9.71 18.60 -19.21
CA LEU A 20 9.72 17.32 -19.93
C LEU A 20 9.29 17.48 -21.39
N LYS A 21 8.35 18.39 -21.68
CA LYS A 21 8.01 18.74 -23.08
C LYS A 21 9.21 19.33 -23.84
N LEU A 22 9.99 20.17 -23.15
CA LEU A 22 11.18 20.82 -23.72
C LEU A 22 12.39 19.88 -23.81
N SER A 23 12.55 18.98 -22.84
CA SER A 23 13.64 18.02 -22.76
C SER A 23 13.07 16.67 -22.30
N GLY A 24 12.75 15.80 -23.26
CA GLY A 24 12.02 14.55 -23.03
C GLY A 24 12.67 13.52 -22.08
N GLY A 25 13.95 13.71 -21.74
CA GLY A 25 14.75 12.73 -21.00
C GLY A 25 15.44 13.30 -19.74
N ASN A 26 14.87 14.30 -19.07
CA ASN A 26 15.52 14.88 -17.89
C ASN A 26 15.27 14.05 -16.62
N LEU A 27 16.30 13.33 -16.16
CA LEU A 27 16.30 12.55 -14.91
C LEU A 27 15.81 13.35 -13.70
N LYS A 28 16.31 14.58 -13.53
CA LYS A 28 15.97 15.43 -12.38
C LYS A 28 14.50 15.85 -12.39
N ALA A 29 13.93 16.06 -13.58
CA ALA A 29 12.52 16.40 -13.73
C ALA A 29 11.64 15.24 -13.25
N TYR A 30 11.89 14.00 -13.71
CA TYR A 30 11.15 12.82 -13.25
C TYR A 30 11.33 12.54 -11.75
N PHE A 31 12.54 12.72 -11.22
CA PHE A 31 12.80 12.53 -9.79
C PHE A 31 12.00 13.53 -8.93
N ILE A 32 12.03 14.82 -9.28
CA ILE A 32 11.25 15.86 -8.59
C ILE A 32 9.74 15.59 -8.75
N LEU A 33 9.31 15.22 -9.95
CA LEU A 33 7.91 14.92 -10.25
C LEU A 33 7.39 13.81 -9.34
N SER A 34 8.14 12.72 -9.19
CA SER A 34 7.77 11.62 -8.30
C SER A 34 7.62 12.04 -6.83
N GLN A 35 8.47 12.97 -6.34
CA GLN A 35 8.37 13.47 -4.97
C GLN A 35 7.12 14.33 -4.76
N CYS A 36 6.77 15.15 -5.76
CA CYS A 36 5.60 16.02 -5.69
C CYS A 36 4.30 15.21 -5.78
N GLN A 37 4.24 14.24 -6.70
CA GLN A 37 3.10 13.34 -6.85
C GLN A 37 2.87 12.52 -5.58
N LEU A 38 3.95 12.03 -4.96
CA LEU A 38 3.87 11.33 -3.69
C LEU A 38 3.30 12.21 -2.58
N ALA A 39 3.71 13.49 -2.52
CA ALA A 39 3.20 14.45 -1.54
C ALA A 39 1.70 14.77 -1.71
N ILE A 40 1.19 14.72 -2.95
CA ILE A 40 -0.24 14.90 -3.28
C ILE A 40 -1.04 13.60 -3.11
N LYS A 41 -0.38 12.49 -2.76
CA LYS A 41 -0.97 11.14 -2.64
C LYS A 41 -1.43 10.54 -3.98
N ASP A 42 -0.88 11.00 -5.09
CA ASP A 42 -0.99 10.31 -6.37
C ASP A 42 0.08 9.21 -6.43
N PHE A 43 -0.21 8.07 -5.80
CA PHE A 43 0.75 6.98 -5.63
C PHE A 43 1.09 6.26 -6.94
N ASP A 44 0.12 6.10 -7.83
CA ASP A 44 0.33 5.43 -9.12
C ASP A 44 1.14 6.31 -10.07
N GLY A 45 0.81 7.60 -10.16
CA GLY A 45 1.59 8.57 -10.91
C GLY A 45 3.03 8.68 -10.38
N ALA A 46 3.18 8.76 -9.05
CA ALA A 46 4.49 8.83 -8.41
C ALA A 46 5.38 7.61 -8.74
N LEU A 47 4.80 6.39 -8.68
CA LEU A 47 5.54 5.16 -8.98
C LEU A 47 5.98 5.12 -10.45
N GLN A 48 5.12 5.50 -11.39
CA GLN A 48 5.46 5.54 -12.81
C GLN A 48 6.61 6.53 -13.08
N SER A 49 6.50 7.75 -12.55
CA SER A 49 7.55 8.77 -12.67
C SER A 49 8.87 8.33 -12.04
N ALA A 50 8.82 7.68 -10.87
CA ALA A 50 10.02 7.17 -10.20
C ALA A 50 10.69 6.03 -11.00
N LEU A 51 9.91 5.13 -11.62
CA LEU A 51 10.44 4.08 -12.48
C LEU A 51 11.08 4.64 -13.75
N GLN A 52 10.50 5.69 -14.35
CA GLN A 52 11.11 6.36 -15.49
C GLN A 52 12.42 7.06 -15.11
N ALA A 53 12.47 7.71 -13.93
CA ALA A 53 13.72 8.25 -13.40
C ALA A 53 14.77 7.15 -13.22
N HIS A 54 14.39 5.99 -12.67
CA HIS A 54 15.31 4.88 -12.49
C HIS A 54 15.88 4.37 -13.81
N ARG A 55 15.03 4.17 -14.84
CA ARG A 55 15.48 3.75 -16.17
C ARG A 55 16.50 4.70 -16.78
N LEU A 56 16.20 6.00 -16.78
CA LEU A 56 17.12 7.03 -17.28
C LEU A 56 18.44 7.08 -16.50
N CYS A 57 18.39 6.84 -15.18
CA CYS A 57 19.59 6.80 -14.35
C CYS A 57 20.50 5.62 -14.69
N VAL A 58 19.91 4.45 -15.00
CA VAL A 58 20.65 3.26 -15.45
C VAL A 58 21.24 3.49 -16.85
N GLU A 59 20.47 4.05 -17.77
CA GLU A 59 20.94 4.36 -19.13
C GLU A 59 22.08 5.40 -19.15
N THR A 60 22.00 6.41 -18.28
CA THR A 60 23.01 7.47 -18.18
C THR A 60 24.19 7.08 -17.27
N ASN A 61 24.08 5.96 -16.55
CA ASN A 61 25.03 5.51 -15.52
C ASN A 61 25.41 6.63 -14.51
N ASP A 62 24.40 7.38 -14.04
CA ASP A 62 24.60 8.50 -13.13
C ASP A 62 24.78 8.02 -11.68
N LYS A 63 25.57 8.75 -10.88
CA LYS A 63 25.85 8.45 -9.47
C LYS A 63 24.60 8.55 -8.57
N SER A 64 23.52 9.10 -9.09
CA SER A 64 22.24 9.26 -8.39
C SER A 64 21.39 7.99 -8.30
N LEU A 65 21.91 6.83 -8.73
CA LEU A 65 21.15 5.57 -8.73
C LEU A 65 20.58 5.24 -7.34
N GLY A 66 21.42 5.24 -6.30
CA GLY A 66 20.97 4.92 -4.93
C GLY A 66 19.78 5.77 -4.44
N PRO A 67 19.86 7.11 -4.50
CA PRO A 67 18.73 7.98 -4.18
C PRO A 67 17.46 7.73 -5.00
N VAL A 68 17.60 7.44 -6.30
CA VAL A 68 16.46 7.15 -7.19
C VAL A 68 15.81 5.81 -6.84
N THR A 69 16.59 4.77 -6.58
CA THR A 69 16.08 3.46 -6.16
C THR A 69 15.35 3.55 -4.82
N ASN A 70 15.91 4.30 -3.85
CA ASN A 70 15.24 4.57 -2.57
C ASN A 70 13.89 5.28 -2.77
N GLN A 71 13.80 6.20 -3.72
CA GLN A 71 12.53 6.87 -4.03
C GLN A 71 11.50 5.90 -4.63
N VAL A 72 11.92 4.98 -5.51
CA VAL A 72 11.02 3.93 -6.04
C VAL A 72 10.51 3.02 -4.91
N LEU A 73 11.39 2.57 -4.02
CA LEU A 73 11.02 1.74 -2.88
C LEU A 73 10.03 2.46 -1.96
N ARG A 74 10.27 3.75 -1.70
CA ARG A 74 9.35 4.59 -0.93
C ARG A 74 7.97 4.70 -1.59
N CYS A 75 7.91 4.96 -2.90
CA CYS A 75 6.63 5.03 -3.63
C CYS A 75 5.88 3.70 -3.57
N LYS A 76 6.58 2.56 -3.72
CA LYS A 76 5.97 1.22 -3.59
C LYS A 76 5.41 0.99 -2.19
N LYS A 77 6.15 1.39 -1.16
CA LYS A 77 5.76 1.25 0.24
C LYS A 77 4.50 2.08 0.54
N GLU A 78 4.51 3.38 0.24
CA GLU A 78 3.36 4.25 0.52
C GLU A 78 2.11 3.85 -0.26
N ARG A 79 2.27 3.39 -1.52
CA ARG A 79 1.15 2.82 -2.30
C ARG A 79 0.55 1.59 -1.63
N TRP A 80 1.40 0.68 -1.14
CA TRP A 80 0.94 -0.51 -0.45
C TRP A 80 0.22 -0.17 0.85
N GLU A 81 0.75 0.79 1.63
CA GLU A 81 0.12 1.28 2.85
C GLU A 81 -1.25 1.92 2.59
N ASP A 82 -1.41 2.68 1.51
CA ASP A 82 -2.71 3.26 1.13
C ASP A 82 -3.71 2.18 0.73
N MET A 83 -3.30 1.23 -0.11
CA MET A 83 -4.15 0.10 -0.51
C MET A 83 -4.57 -0.76 0.69
N GLU A 84 -3.65 -1.02 1.62
CA GLU A 84 -3.95 -1.78 2.83
C GLU A 84 -4.91 -1.00 3.74
N LYS A 85 -4.70 0.31 3.90
CA LYS A 85 -5.61 1.16 4.67
C LYS A 85 -7.01 1.20 4.06
N ARG A 86 -7.11 1.30 2.73
CA ARG A 86 -8.40 1.23 2.01
C ARG A 86 -9.08 -0.10 2.22
N ARG A 87 -8.34 -1.21 2.09
CA ARG A 87 -8.87 -2.55 2.31
C ARG A 87 -9.43 -2.75 3.72
N ILE A 88 -8.71 -2.28 4.75
CA ILE A 88 -9.17 -2.34 6.15
C ILE A 88 -10.45 -1.53 6.32
N ARG A 89 -10.48 -0.32 5.76
CA ARG A 89 -11.63 0.58 5.84
C ARG A 89 -12.86 0.01 5.15
N GLU A 90 -12.72 -0.51 3.94
CA GLU A 90 -13.80 -1.15 3.17
C GLU A 90 -14.39 -2.34 3.94
N GLY A 91 -13.53 -3.14 4.60
CA GLY A 91 -13.98 -4.24 5.45
C GLY A 91 -14.79 -3.78 6.67
N GLN A 92 -14.36 -2.71 7.35
CA GLN A 92 -15.08 -2.14 8.50
C GLN A 92 -16.39 -1.46 8.09
N GLU A 93 -16.40 -0.75 6.96
CA GLU A 93 -17.60 -0.10 6.43
C GLU A 93 -18.68 -1.14 6.08
N LEU A 94 -18.29 -2.23 5.41
CA LEU A 94 -19.20 -3.33 5.09
C LEU A 94 -19.76 -4.02 6.35
N GLU A 95 -18.91 -4.28 7.35
CA GLU A 95 -19.34 -4.87 8.62
C GLU A 95 -20.43 -4.00 9.29
N ASN A 96 -20.20 -2.70 9.37
CA ASN A 96 -21.14 -1.76 9.97
C ASN A 96 -22.44 -1.62 9.16
N GLU A 97 -22.35 -1.61 7.82
CA GLU A 97 -23.53 -1.52 6.96
C GLU A 97 -24.43 -2.75 7.13
N VAL A 98 -23.87 -3.95 7.16
CA VAL A 98 -24.64 -5.19 7.34
C VAL A 98 -25.27 -5.24 8.72
N ILE A 99 -24.54 -4.85 9.78
CA ILE A 99 -25.10 -4.78 11.14
C ILE A 99 -26.28 -3.80 11.19
N ALA A 100 -26.15 -2.61 10.59
CA ALA A 100 -27.22 -1.63 10.55
C ALA A 100 -28.46 -2.13 9.80
N ILE A 101 -28.27 -2.90 8.72
CA ILE A 101 -29.37 -3.55 7.99
C ILE A 101 -30.08 -4.56 8.90
N MET A 102 -29.32 -5.41 9.61
CA MET A 102 -29.87 -6.41 10.52
C MET A 102 -30.59 -5.79 11.72
N GLU A 103 -30.07 -4.70 12.29
CA GLU A 103 -30.72 -3.98 13.38
C GLU A 103 -32.05 -3.35 12.94
N ARG A 104 -32.09 -2.78 11.72
CA ARG A 104 -33.33 -2.26 11.15
C ARG A 104 -34.36 -3.37 10.90
N GLU A 105 -33.97 -4.50 10.32
CA GLU A 105 -34.88 -5.63 10.11
C GLU A 105 -35.38 -6.24 11.43
N ARG A 106 -34.53 -6.28 12.46
CA ARG A 106 -34.93 -6.65 13.82
C ARG A 106 -36.01 -5.69 14.34
N ASP A 107 -35.79 -4.39 14.24
CA ASP A 107 -36.71 -3.38 14.77
C ASP A 107 -38.06 -3.39 14.03
N GLU A 108 -38.05 -3.61 12.71
CA GLU A 108 -39.27 -3.82 11.90
C GLU A 108 -40.04 -5.08 12.34
N MET A 109 -39.33 -6.18 12.60
CA MET A 109 -39.94 -7.41 13.10
C MET A 109 -40.52 -7.23 14.50
N LEU A 110 -39.82 -6.51 15.39
CA LEU A 110 -40.30 -6.21 16.74
C LEU A 110 -41.55 -5.33 16.75
N ALA A 111 -41.70 -4.44 15.77
CA ALA A 111 -42.90 -3.63 15.61
C ALA A 111 -44.14 -4.46 15.22
N THR A 112 -43.94 -5.66 14.67
CA THR A 112 -45.02 -6.58 14.24
C THR A 112 -45.43 -7.55 15.35
N CYS A 113 -44.64 -7.69 16.42
CA CYS A 113 -44.92 -8.59 17.53
C CYS A 113 -45.91 -7.98 18.54
N ASP A 114 -46.99 -8.70 18.86
CA ASP A 114 -48.03 -8.24 19.79
C ASP A 114 -47.67 -8.46 21.27
N ASN A 115 -46.95 -9.55 21.60
CA ASN A 115 -46.61 -9.91 22.98
C ASN A 115 -45.14 -9.67 23.34
N ASP A 116 -44.87 -9.36 24.61
CA ASP A 116 -43.51 -9.15 25.12
C ASP A 116 -42.66 -10.44 25.12
N LEU A 117 -43.29 -11.61 25.24
CA LEU A 117 -42.61 -12.91 25.13
C LEU A 117 -42.06 -13.14 23.72
N ASP A 118 -42.85 -12.85 22.70
CA ASP A 118 -42.46 -12.98 21.29
C ASP A 118 -41.38 -11.95 20.92
N LYS A 119 -41.48 -10.73 21.46
CA LYS A 119 -40.44 -9.70 21.31
C LYS A 119 -39.10 -10.15 21.90
N ASN A 120 -39.11 -10.72 23.10
CA ASN A 120 -37.88 -11.21 23.74
C ASN A 120 -37.21 -12.32 22.93
N GLN A 121 -37.99 -13.26 22.39
CA GLN A 121 -37.46 -14.31 21.52
C GLN A 121 -36.82 -13.73 20.25
N VAL A 122 -37.51 -12.80 19.58
CA VAL A 122 -36.98 -12.12 18.39
C VAL A 122 -35.68 -11.37 18.71
N ILE A 123 -35.63 -10.65 19.83
CA ILE A 123 -34.40 -9.95 20.27
C ILE A 123 -33.24 -10.92 20.45
N GLU A 124 -33.44 -12.04 21.14
CA GLU A 124 -32.40 -13.05 21.39
C GLU A 124 -31.91 -13.67 20.08
N GLU A 125 -32.81 -14.03 19.17
CA GLU A 125 -32.45 -14.59 17.86
C GLU A 125 -31.63 -13.62 17.01
N TRP A 126 -32.04 -12.36 16.92
CA TRP A 126 -31.34 -11.35 16.13
C TRP A 126 -30.00 -10.96 16.75
N ASN A 127 -29.92 -10.83 18.07
CA ASN A 127 -28.66 -10.60 18.77
C ASN A 127 -27.68 -11.75 18.50
N HIS A 128 -28.16 -13.00 18.56
CA HIS A 128 -27.33 -14.16 18.23
C HIS A 128 -26.82 -14.11 16.78
N LYS A 129 -27.67 -13.76 15.82
CA LYS A 129 -27.26 -13.60 14.42
C LYS A 129 -26.19 -12.50 14.25
N ILE A 130 -26.36 -11.36 14.91
CA ILE A 130 -25.39 -10.25 14.90
C ILE A 130 -24.06 -10.69 15.52
N ASP A 131 -24.10 -11.43 16.63
CA ASP A 131 -22.90 -11.94 17.29
C ASP A 131 -22.14 -12.96 16.41
N VAL A 132 -22.86 -13.85 15.74
CA VAL A 132 -22.26 -14.78 14.76
C VAL A 132 -21.62 -14.03 13.60
N LEU A 133 -22.27 -12.97 13.09
CA LEU A 133 -21.72 -12.12 12.03
C LEU A 133 -20.42 -11.46 12.49
N ARG A 134 -20.44 -10.77 13.64
CA ARG A 134 -19.26 -10.12 14.24
C ARG A 134 -18.12 -11.12 14.44
N ALA A 135 -18.42 -12.30 14.99
CA ALA A 135 -17.42 -13.35 15.18
C ALA A 135 -16.81 -13.85 13.85
N THR A 136 -17.58 -13.84 12.77
CA THR A 136 -17.10 -14.23 11.43
C THR A 136 -16.16 -13.19 10.84
N PHE A 137 -16.52 -11.90 10.93
CA PHE A 137 -15.65 -10.80 10.52
C PHE A 137 -14.36 -10.74 11.35
N GLU A 138 -14.45 -10.94 12.66
CA GLU A 138 -13.29 -10.95 13.55
C GLU A 138 -12.32 -12.09 13.24
N LYS A 139 -12.83 -13.30 12.98
CA LYS A 139 -12.00 -14.44 12.53
C LYS A 139 -11.30 -14.14 11.19
N SER A 140 -11.99 -13.48 10.26
CA SER A 140 -11.40 -13.07 8.99
C SER A 140 -10.30 -12.01 9.19
N ARG A 141 -10.54 -11.03 10.07
CA ARG A 141 -9.58 -9.99 10.43
C ARG A 141 -8.32 -10.57 11.07
N ALA A 142 -8.46 -11.45 12.06
CA ALA A 142 -7.34 -12.11 12.72
C ALA A 142 -6.44 -12.90 11.75
N ALA A 143 -7.03 -13.52 10.73
CA ALA A 143 -6.26 -14.21 9.69
C ALA A 143 -5.54 -13.23 8.74
N SER A 144 -6.16 -12.09 8.42
CA SER A 144 -5.58 -11.08 7.53
C SER A 144 -4.53 -10.20 8.20
N GLU A 145 -4.67 -9.91 9.49
CA GLU A 145 -3.72 -9.11 10.29
C GLU A 145 -2.48 -9.88 10.72
N LYS A 146 -2.49 -11.21 10.58
CA LYS A 146 -1.30 -12.01 10.81
C LYS A 146 -0.19 -11.53 9.87
N LYS A 147 0.85 -10.92 10.45
CA LYS A 147 2.01 -10.44 9.70
C LYS A 147 2.54 -11.58 8.84
N ARG A 148 2.65 -11.33 7.54
CA ARG A 148 3.22 -12.29 6.60
C ARG A 148 4.70 -12.42 6.93
N GLU A 149 5.12 -13.61 7.32
CA GLU A 149 6.53 -13.93 7.45
C GLU A 149 7.12 -14.11 6.05
N VAL A 150 8.23 -13.43 5.81
CA VAL A 150 8.98 -13.60 4.55
C VAL A 150 9.71 -14.93 4.66
N PRO A 151 9.56 -15.86 3.69
CA PRO A 151 10.31 -17.10 3.70
C PRO A 151 11.83 -16.86 3.68
N ASP A 152 12.59 -17.69 4.38
CA ASP A 152 14.04 -17.53 4.53
C ASP A 152 14.79 -17.44 3.19
N TRP A 153 14.36 -18.20 2.17
CA TRP A 153 14.98 -18.16 0.83
C TRP A 153 14.81 -16.82 0.10
N ALA A 154 13.87 -15.98 0.53
CA ALA A 154 13.64 -14.65 -0.03
C ALA A 154 14.39 -13.56 0.75
N ILE A 155 15.11 -13.93 1.81
CA ILE A 155 15.92 -13.04 2.63
C ILE A 155 17.37 -13.10 2.12
N ASP A 156 17.97 -11.93 1.91
CA ASP A 156 19.38 -11.82 1.58
C ASP A 156 20.24 -12.08 2.83
N GLU A 157 21.20 -13.01 2.73
CA GLU A 157 22.11 -13.37 3.83
C GLU A 157 23.04 -12.22 4.25
N ILE A 158 23.26 -11.23 3.39
CA ILE A 158 24.11 -10.07 3.68
C ILE A 158 23.28 -8.93 4.27
N THR A 159 22.23 -8.52 3.56
CA THR A 159 21.41 -7.36 3.96
C THR A 159 20.39 -7.73 5.05
N PHE A 160 20.12 -9.02 5.28
CA PHE A 160 19.03 -9.53 6.13
C PHE A 160 17.65 -8.92 5.81
N GLY A 161 17.50 -8.42 4.59
CA GLY A 161 16.28 -7.82 4.05
C GLY A 161 15.71 -8.68 2.93
N ILE A 162 14.53 -8.31 2.44
CA ILE A 162 13.95 -8.94 1.25
C ILE A 162 14.89 -8.74 0.07
N MET A 163 15.23 -9.84 -0.61
CA MET A 163 16.10 -9.82 -1.79
C MET A 163 15.40 -9.08 -2.94
N VAL A 164 15.92 -7.91 -3.30
CA VAL A 164 15.35 -7.05 -4.37
C VAL A 164 15.89 -7.44 -5.75
N ASP A 165 17.16 -7.84 -5.81
CA ASP A 165 17.86 -8.24 -7.04
C ASP A 165 18.74 -9.48 -6.76
N PRO A 166 18.18 -10.70 -6.87
CA PRO A 166 18.90 -11.93 -6.59
C PRO A 166 20.01 -12.16 -7.63
N VAL A 167 21.26 -12.16 -7.18
CA VAL A 167 22.40 -12.58 -8.01
C VAL A 167 22.85 -13.96 -7.55
N VAL A 168 22.80 -14.95 -8.44
CA VAL A 168 23.31 -16.29 -8.17
C VAL A 168 24.77 -16.34 -8.60
N VAL A 169 25.67 -16.49 -7.63
CA VAL A 169 27.09 -16.75 -7.89
C VAL A 169 27.34 -18.25 -7.75
N SER A 170 28.06 -18.84 -8.70
CA SER A 170 28.50 -20.24 -8.58
C SER A 170 29.64 -20.36 -7.56
N ASP A 171 29.59 -21.38 -6.68
CA ASP A 171 30.58 -21.66 -5.61
C ASP A 171 32.05 -21.66 -6.07
N SER A 172 32.30 -21.97 -7.34
CA SER A 172 33.65 -21.98 -7.93
C SER A 172 34.26 -20.59 -8.16
N GLN A 173 33.48 -19.51 -8.13
CA GLN A 173 33.96 -18.14 -8.31
C GLN A 173 34.37 -17.48 -6.97
N LEU A 174 33.61 -17.71 -5.90
CA LEU A 174 33.90 -17.19 -4.55
C LEU A 174 35.24 -17.68 -4.00
N THR A 175 35.60 -18.93 -4.30
CA THR A 175 36.87 -19.53 -3.85
C THR A 175 38.11 -19.00 -4.58
N ARG A 176 37.97 -18.41 -5.77
CA ARG A 176 39.11 -17.89 -6.55
C ARG A 176 39.51 -16.47 -6.20
N GLU A 177 38.59 -15.63 -5.72
CA GLU A 177 38.89 -14.24 -5.35
C GLU A 177 39.42 -14.09 -3.92
N ILE A 178 39.12 -15.01 -3.01
CA ILE A 178 39.60 -14.95 -1.61
C ILE A 178 41.06 -15.47 -1.48
N LEU A 179 41.59 -16.14 -2.51
CA LEU A 179 42.93 -16.73 -2.53
C LEU A 179 43.99 -15.94 -3.31
N ASN A 180 43.72 -14.68 -3.68
CA ASN A 180 44.72 -13.75 -4.23
C ASN A 180 44.89 -12.50 -3.38
#